data_AF-A0A6H1FXM6-F1
#
_entry.id   AF-A0A6H1FXM6-F1
#
_cell.length_a   1.000
_cell.length_b   1.000
_cell.length_c   1.000
_cell.angle_alpha   90.00
_cell.angle_beta   90.00
_cell.angle_gamma   90.00
#
_symmetry.space_group_name_H-M   'P 1'
#
loop_
_entity.id
_entity.type
_entity.pdbx_description
1 polymer ?
#
loop_
_entity_poly.entity_id
_entity_poly.type
_entity_poly.pdbx_seq_one_letter_code
_entity_poly.pdbx_strand_id
1 'polypeptide(L)'
;MGQFRVSLANLRNSSFEEKQRNSTELSTGHNGDYQFFLDVPKNNTGNRLNIVGHGDKGGSSFVSLINNVKSTPAELHHKIKPQFCDKEITSIRLVSCRAGGTGFAEALADCTKLPVKASPGSVTIYQICNDRYVLLKKMKSEKRPDEHKFFWFECSKDNSVRNS
;
A
#
# COMPACT_ATOMS: atom_id res chain seq x y z
N MET A 1 11.60 -0.17 -12.05
CA MET A 1 10.25 0.31 -12.36
C MET A 1 9.58 0.87 -11.10
N GLY A 2 8.77 1.91 -11.28
CA GLY A 2 8.10 2.74 -10.26
C GLY A 2 7.24 3.81 -10.94
N GLN A 3 6.72 3.46 -12.13
CA GLN A 3 6.24 4.38 -13.17
C GLN A 3 4.97 5.14 -12.77
N PHE A 4 4.22 4.63 -11.79
CA PHE A 4 2.99 5.25 -11.31
C PHE A 4 3.19 6.24 -10.15
N ARG A 5 4.44 6.55 -9.77
CA ARG A 5 4.75 7.58 -8.78
C ARG A 5 5.24 8.87 -9.42
N VAL A 6 4.42 9.92 -9.38
CA VAL A 6 4.71 11.21 -10.03
C VAL A 6 4.63 12.37 -9.05
N SER A 7 5.40 13.44 -9.26
CA SER A 7 5.19 14.70 -8.53
C SER A 7 3.92 15.39 -9.03
N LEU A 8 3.32 16.26 -8.21
CA LEU A 8 2.16 17.04 -8.64
C LEU A 8 2.49 17.98 -9.81
N ALA A 9 3.70 18.55 -9.83
CA ALA A 9 4.17 19.40 -10.92
C ALA A 9 4.26 18.62 -12.24
N ASN A 10 4.88 17.45 -12.23
CA ASN A 10 4.97 16.59 -13.41
C ASN A 10 3.57 16.16 -13.86
N LEU A 11 2.71 15.77 -12.92
CA LEU A 11 1.35 15.39 -13.24
C LEU A 11 0.59 16.52 -13.94
N ARG A 12 0.72 17.77 -13.48
CA ARG A 12 0.02 18.92 -14.11
C ARG A 12 0.52 19.21 -15.52
N ASN A 13 1.82 19.11 -15.72
CA ASN A 13 2.47 19.49 -16.98
C ASN A 13 2.46 18.36 -18.03
N SER A 14 2.14 17.13 -17.65
CA SER A 14 2.09 15.99 -18.57
C SER A 14 0.84 15.97 -19.45
N SER A 15 1.01 15.46 -20.67
CA SER A 15 -0.11 15.17 -21.58
C SER A 15 -1.01 14.07 -21.00
N PHE A 16 -2.23 13.92 -21.54
CA PHE A 16 -3.13 12.85 -21.11
C PHE A 16 -2.52 11.46 -21.36
N GLU A 17 -1.89 11.26 -22.51
CA GLU A 17 -1.22 10.01 -22.88
C GLU A 17 -0.07 9.67 -21.92
N GLU A 18 0.72 10.68 -21.51
CA GLU A 18 1.77 10.50 -20.51
C GLU A 18 1.21 10.15 -19.14
N LYS A 19 0.11 10.79 -18.73
CA LYS A 19 -0.60 10.48 -17.48
C LYS A 19 -1.10 9.04 -17.49
N GLN A 20 -1.69 8.60 -18.59
CA GLN A 20 -2.21 7.24 -18.75
C GLN A 20 -1.06 6.22 -18.74
N ARG A 21 0.03 6.48 -19.46
CA ARG A 21 1.24 5.64 -19.46
C ARG A 21 1.89 5.52 -18.08
N ASN A 22 1.86 6.60 -17.30
CA ASN A 22 2.41 6.66 -15.95
C ASN A 22 1.35 6.38 -14.87
N SER A 23 0.28 5.66 -15.18
CA SER A 23 -0.75 5.26 -14.21
C SER A 23 -0.82 3.75 -14.09
N THR A 24 -1.40 3.27 -12.99
CA THR A 24 -1.70 1.85 -12.77
C THR A 24 -3.21 1.66 -12.72
N GLU A 25 -3.68 0.56 -13.26
CA GLU A 25 -5.06 0.13 -13.11
C GLU A 25 -5.26 -0.52 -11.73
N LEU A 26 -6.40 -0.25 -11.09
CA LEU A 26 -6.81 -0.92 -9.87
C LEU A 26 -7.76 -2.07 -10.21
N SER A 27 -7.42 -3.25 -9.73
CA SER A 27 -8.30 -4.41 -9.74
C SER A 27 -9.10 -4.48 -8.44
N THR A 28 -10.31 -5.00 -8.54
CA THR A 28 -11.15 -5.30 -7.37
C THR A 28 -10.87 -6.71 -6.87
N GLY A 29 -10.79 -6.88 -5.54
CA GLY A 29 -10.60 -8.18 -4.89
C GLY A 29 -11.77 -9.14 -5.08
N HIS A 30 -11.55 -10.42 -4.74
CA HIS A 30 -12.44 -11.56 -5.05
C HIS A 30 -13.90 -11.43 -4.53
N ASN A 31 -14.16 -10.50 -3.61
CA ASN A 31 -15.50 -10.23 -3.04
C ASN A 31 -15.97 -8.77 -3.21
N GLY A 32 -15.29 -7.95 -4.01
CA GLY A 32 -15.66 -6.53 -4.11
C GLY A 32 -15.15 -5.65 -2.98
N ASP A 33 -14.52 -6.21 -1.95
CA ASP A 33 -14.30 -5.49 -0.69
C ASP A 33 -13.05 -4.62 -0.63
N TYR A 34 -12.14 -4.72 -1.60
CA TYR A 34 -10.91 -3.93 -1.64
C TYR A 34 -10.40 -3.73 -3.06
N GLN A 35 -9.58 -2.70 -3.24
CA GLN A 35 -8.88 -2.43 -4.49
C GLN A 35 -7.38 -2.66 -4.32
N PHE A 36 -6.75 -3.20 -5.36
CA PHE A 36 -5.32 -3.46 -5.37
C PHE A 36 -4.73 -3.35 -6.76
N PHE A 37 -3.40 -3.33 -6.83
CA PHE A 37 -2.65 -3.57 -8.06
C PHE A 37 -1.34 -4.27 -7.74
N LEU A 38 -0.75 -4.91 -8.75
CA LEU A 38 0.54 -5.58 -8.62
C LEU A 38 1.65 -4.73 -9.23
N ASP A 39 2.83 -4.75 -8.61
CA ASP A 39 4.05 -4.28 -9.25
C ASP A 39 5.26 -5.14 -8.87
N VAL A 40 6.34 -5.07 -9.65
CA VAL A 40 7.60 -5.74 -9.32
C VAL A 40 8.57 -4.70 -8.74
N PRO A 41 8.94 -4.80 -7.44
CA PRO A 41 9.92 -3.89 -6.84
C PRO A 41 11.28 -4.02 -7.52
N LYS A 42 12.00 -2.90 -7.71
CA LYS A 42 13.31 -2.87 -8.42
C LYS A 42 14.34 -3.92 -7.96
N ASN A 43 14.29 -4.34 -6.70
CA ASN A 43 15.29 -5.21 -6.07
C ASN A 43 14.65 -6.47 -5.47
N ASN A 44 13.49 -6.90 -5.95
CA ASN A 44 12.81 -8.11 -5.47
C ASN A 44 12.35 -8.95 -6.67
N THR A 45 12.42 -10.27 -6.55
CA THR A 45 12.12 -11.21 -7.64
C THR A 45 10.63 -11.57 -7.74
N GLY A 46 9.82 -11.21 -6.73
CA GLY A 46 8.38 -11.49 -6.76
C GLY A 46 7.50 -10.24 -6.82
N ASN A 47 6.20 -10.49 -7.01
CA ASN A 47 5.20 -9.45 -7.09
C ASN A 47 4.96 -8.82 -5.71
N ARG A 48 4.68 -7.51 -5.72
CA ARG A 48 4.18 -6.79 -4.57
C ARG A 48 2.71 -6.49 -4.73
N LEU A 49 1.93 -6.86 -3.72
CA LEU A 49 0.51 -6.53 -3.63
C LEU A 49 0.35 -5.12 -3.04
N ASN A 50 -0.19 -4.20 -3.83
CA ASN A 50 -0.43 -2.82 -3.40
C ASN A 50 -1.91 -2.65 -3.10
N ILE A 51 -2.26 -2.51 -1.82
CA ILE A 51 -3.66 -2.43 -1.38
C ILE A 51 -4.00 -0.96 -1.13
N VAL A 52 -5.09 -0.48 -1.74
CA VAL A 52 -5.45 0.94 -1.76
C VAL A 52 -6.66 1.20 -0.85
N GLY A 53 -6.56 2.22 -0.02
CA GLY A 53 -7.58 2.54 0.98
C GLY A 53 -7.29 3.80 1.76
N HIS A 54 -8.12 4.05 2.76
CA HIS A 54 -7.91 5.09 3.75
C HIS A 54 -7.33 4.47 5.03
N GLY A 55 -6.45 5.20 5.69
CA GLY A 55 -6.11 4.89 7.08
C GLY A 55 -7.12 5.55 8.01
N ASP A 56 -7.47 4.86 9.09
CA ASP A 56 -8.37 5.42 10.09
C ASP A 56 -7.68 6.57 10.86
N LYS A 57 -8.38 7.69 11.04
CA LYS A 57 -7.86 8.85 11.79
C LYS A 57 -7.89 8.52 13.29
N GLY A 58 -6.83 7.87 13.77
CA GLY A 58 -6.64 7.49 15.17
C GLY A 58 -6.85 6.00 15.46
N GLY A 59 -7.08 5.17 14.44
CA GLY A 59 -7.41 3.76 14.59
C GLY A 59 -6.35 2.79 14.06
N SER A 60 -6.38 1.58 14.58
CA SER A 60 -5.63 0.40 14.13
C SER A 60 -6.39 -0.37 13.04
N SER A 61 -7.01 0.35 12.10
CA SER A 61 -7.87 -0.22 11.06
C SER A 61 -7.54 0.34 9.68
N PHE A 62 -7.70 -0.52 8.67
CA PHE A 62 -7.66 -0.15 7.25
C PHE A 62 -9.08 0.00 6.73
N VAL A 63 -9.34 1.05 5.95
CA VAL A 63 -10.66 1.31 5.37
C VAL A 63 -10.57 1.18 3.86
N SER A 64 -11.36 0.28 3.28
CA SER A 64 -11.41 0.11 1.83
C SER A 64 -11.95 1.37 1.12
N LEU A 65 -11.46 1.64 -0.09
CA LEU A 65 -12.09 2.64 -0.96
C LEU A 65 -13.49 2.21 -1.42
N ILE A 66 -13.73 0.89 -1.48
CA ILE A 66 -15.03 0.34 -1.84
C ILE A 66 -15.87 0.22 -0.57
N ASN A 67 -17.04 0.86 -0.56
CA ASN A 67 -18.04 0.81 0.51
C ASN A 67 -17.56 1.25 1.92
N ASN A 68 -16.37 1.87 2.04
CA ASN A 68 -15.79 2.33 3.31
C ASN A 68 -15.74 1.25 4.41
N VAL A 69 -15.61 -0.02 4.02
CA VAL A 69 -15.56 -1.13 4.98
C VAL A 69 -14.25 -1.07 5.75
N LYS A 70 -14.35 -1.00 7.08
CA LYS A 70 -13.19 -1.10 7.97
C LYS A 70 -12.75 -2.54 8.11
N SER A 71 -11.46 -2.77 8.30
CA SER A 71 -10.90 -4.09 8.54
C SER A 71 -9.70 -3.99 9.48
N THR A 72 -9.67 -4.90 10.44
CA THR A 72 -8.50 -5.25 11.24
C THR A 72 -7.42 -5.92 10.36
N PRO A 73 -6.17 -6.06 10.84
CA PRO A 73 -5.13 -6.77 10.12
C PRO A 73 -5.51 -8.22 9.74
N ALA A 74 -6.16 -8.94 10.65
CA ALA A 74 -6.59 -10.33 10.42
C ALA A 74 -7.71 -10.43 9.37
N GLU A 75 -8.71 -9.54 9.43
CA GLU A 75 -9.78 -9.49 8.43
C GLU A 75 -9.24 -9.11 7.05
N LEU A 76 -8.32 -8.13 6.99
CA LEU A 76 -7.67 -7.77 5.73
C LEU A 76 -6.86 -8.95 5.19
N HIS A 77 -6.10 -9.65 6.03
CA HIS A 77 -5.37 -10.86 5.65
C HIS A 77 -6.31 -11.90 5.03
N HIS A 78 -7.44 -12.20 5.68
CA HIS A 78 -8.42 -13.16 5.15
C HIS A 78 -8.91 -12.75 3.74
N LYS A 79 -9.22 -11.47 3.55
CA LYS A 79 -9.68 -10.93 2.25
C LYS A 79 -8.62 -10.99 1.14
N ILE A 80 -7.35 -10.78 1.47
CA ILE A 80 -6.26 -10.76 0.48
C ILE A 80 -5.60 -12.12 0.25
N LYS A 81 -5.84 -13.10 1.13
CA LYS A 81 -5.27 -14.45 1.03
C LYS A 81 -5.43 -15.11 -0.35
N PRO A 82 -6.57 -14.99 -1.06
CA PRO A 82 -6.70 -15.54 -2.42
C PRO A 82 -5.66 -15.01 -3.41
N GLN A 83 -5.12 -13.80 -3.20
CA GLN A 83 -4.10 -13.24 -4.10
C GLN A 83 -2.74 -13.95 -3.97
N PHE A 84 -2.49 -14.67 -2.87
CA PHE A 84 -1.19 -15.28 -2.62
C PHE A 84 -0.98 -16.58 -3.39
N CYS A 85 -2.05 -17.34 -3.65
CA CYS A 85 -1.96 -18.63 -4.35
C CYS A 85 -1.53 -18.47 -5.81
N ASP A 86 -1.95 -17.39 -6.47
CA ASP A 86 -1.89 -17.30 -7.94
C ASP A 86 -0.82 -16.35 -8.47
N LYS A 87 -0.23 -15.51 -7.60
CA LYS A 87 0.48 -14.30 -8.03
C LYS A 87 1.89 -14.13 -7.49
N GLU A 88 2.47 -15.16 -6.85
CA GLU A 88 3.84 -15.12 -6.32
C GLU A 88 4.13 -13.84 -5.51
N ILE A 89 3.22 -13.52 -4.58
CA ILE A 89 3.32 -12.30 -3.77
C ILE A 89 4.42 -12.47 -2.72
N THR A 90 5.43 -11.60 -2.78
CA THR A 90 6.57 -11.61 -1.84
C THR A 90 6.57 -10.44 -0.87
N SER A 91 5.71 -9.44 -1.11
CA SER A 91 5.59 -8.28 -0.23
C SER A 91 4.25 -7.58 -0.42
N ILE A 92 3.87 -6.77 0.56
CA ILE A 92 2.66 -5.97 0.53
C ILE A 92 3.04 -4.48 0.65
N ARG A 93 2.27 -3.58 0.03
CA ARG A 93 2.30 -2.15 0.34
C ARG A 93 0.90 -1.64 0.59
N LEU A 94 0.74 -0.99 1.74
CA LEU A 94 -0.47 -0.24 2.07
C LEU A 94 -0.35 1.16 1.44
N VAL A 95 -1.18 1.42 0.44
CA VAL A 95 -1.34 2.73 -0.20
C VAL A 95 -2.47 3.45 0.54
N SER A 96 -2.22 3.75 1.82
CA SER A 96 -3.16 4.41 2.71
C SER A 96 -2.43 5.34 3.68
N CYS A 97 -3.10 6.41 4.09
CA CYS A 97 -2.54 7.39 5.02
C CYS A 97 -2.23 6.75 6.37
N ARG A 98 -1.09 7.09 6.98
CA ARG A 98 -0.73 6.79 8.38
C ARG A 98 -0.67 5.32 8.78
N ALA A 99 -0.88 4.37 7.88
CA ALA A 99 -0.87 2.94 8.21
C ALA A 99 0.48 2.44 8.79
N GLY A 100 1.58 3.14 8.52
CA GLY A 100 2.88 2.85 9.13
C GLY A 100 3.09 3.46 10.52
N GLY A 101 2.18 4.33 11.00
CA GLY A 101 2.29 4.99 12.30
C GLY A 101 1.32 4.44 13.35
N THR A 102 0.52 3.41 13.04
CA THR A 102 -0.57 2.92 13.91
C THR A 102 -0.37 1.48 14.39
N GLY A 103 0.76 0.82 14.06
CA GLY A 103 0.97 -0.61 14.31
C GLY A 103 0.21 -1.54 13.35
N PHE A 104 -0.68 -1.02 12.50
CA PHE A 104 -1.46 -1.83 11.56
C PHE A 104 -0.56 -2.60 10.57
N ALA A 105 0.45 -1.93 10.00
CA ALA A 105 1.35 -2.53 9.03
C ALA A 105 2.18 -3.68 9.62
N GLU A 106 2.63 -3.52 10.87
CA GLU A 106 3.36 -4.54 11.63
C GLU A 106 2.47 -5.76 11.93
N ALA A 107 1.28 -5.53 12.48
CA ALA A 107 0.32 -6.61 12.75
C ALA A 107 -0.12 -7.35 11.46
N LEU A 108 -0.21 -6.65 10.33
CA LEU A 108 -0.50 -7.29 9.04
C LEU A 108 0.68 -8.13 8.55
N ALA A 109 1.92 -7.67 8.77
CA ALA A 109 3.12 -8.44 8.44
C ALA A 109 3.14 -9.75 9.24
N ASP A 110 2.77 -9.69 10.52
CA ASP A 110 2.66 -10.87 11.38
C ASP A 110 1.56 -11.84 10.93
N CYS A 111 0.41 -11.33 10.48
CA CYS A 111 -0.69 -12.14 9.95
C CYS A 111 -0.33 -12.85 8.64
N THR A 112 0.34 -12.13 7.73
CA THR A 112 0.61 -12.61 6.36
C THR A 112 1.95 -13.33 6.22
N LYS A 113 2.85 -13.18 7.21
CA LYS A 113 4.25 -13.62 7.15
C LYS A 113 5.02 -13.03 5.94
N LEU A 114 4.57 -11.87 5.46
CA LEU A 114 5.20 -11.13 4.38
C LEU A 114 5.60 -9.72 4.85
N PRO A 115 6.70 -9.15 4.32
CA PRO A 115 7.06 -7.77 4.59
C PRO A 115 5.98 -6.81 4.08
N VAL A 116 5.56 -5.89 4.94
CA VAL A 116 4.56 -4.86 4.63
C VAL A 116 5.23 -3.51 4.55
N LYS A 117 4.96 -2.75 3.49
CA LYS A 117 5.42 -1.37 3.32
C LYS A 117 4.29 -0.39 3.59
N ALA A 118 4.49 0.59 4.46
CA ALA A 118 3.45 1.59 4.75
C ALA A 118 4.05 2.98 5.05
N SER A 119 3.24 4.03 4.91
CA SER A 119 3.63 5.40 5.24
C SER A 119 3.05 5.82 6.58
N PRO A 120 3.82 6.50 7.46
CA PRO A 120 3.28 7.15 8.66
C PRO A 120 2.59 8.48 8.32
N GLY A 121 2.81 9.01 7.11
CA GLY A 121 2.23 10.25 6.64
C GLY A 121 1.03 10.04 5.73
N SER A 122 0.63 11.11 5.04
CA SER A 122 -0.46 11.01 4.07
C SER A 122 0.01 10.38 2.76
N VAL A 123 -0.83 9.52 2.20
CA VAL A 123 -0.67 8.96 0.86
C VAL A 123 -1.78 9.55 -0.02
N THR A 124 -1.41 10.08 -1.18
CA THR A 124 -2.39 10.67 -2.11
C THR A 124 -2.36 9.90 -3.41
N ILE A 125 -3.51 9.34 -3.77
CA ILE A 125 -3.76 8.75 -5.09
C ILE A 125 -4.61 9.73 -5.89
N TYR A 126 -4.41 9.76 -7.21
CA TYR A 126 -5.18 10.63 -8.10
C TYR A 126 -5.67 9.80 -9.28
N GLN A 127 -6.97 9.89 -9.57
CA GLN A 127 -7.58 9.19 -10.71
C GLN A 127 -7.28 9.95 -12.00
N ILE A 128 -6.81 9.25 -13.03
CA ILE A 128 -6.52 9.83 -14.33
C ILE A 128 -7.72 9.66 -15.28
N CYS A 129 -8.18 8.41 -15.40
CA CYS A 129 -9.33 7.98 -16.17
C CYS A 129 -9.72 6.58 -15.67
N ASN A 130 -10.95 6.13 -15.95
CA ASN A 130 -11.47 4.75 -15.82
C ASN A 130 -10.53 3.77 -15.08
N ASP A 131 -10.69 3.66 -13.75
CA ASP A 131 -9.93 2.75 -12.86
C ASP A 131 -8.38 2.86 -12.88
N ARG A 132 -7.83 3.88 -13.53
CA ARG A 132 -6.39 4.17 -13.58
C ARG A 132 -6.00 5.32 -12.66
N TYR A 133 -4.96 5.08 -11.88
CA TYR A 133 -4.52 5.96 -10.81
C TYR A 133 -3.01 6.18 -10.82
N VAL A 134 -2.61 7.34 -10.29
CA VAL A 134 -1.23 7.64 -9.96
C VAL A 134 -1.07 7.85 -8.46
N LEU A 135 0.05 7.43 -7.92
CA LEU A 135 0.44 7.72 -6.55
C LEU A 135 1.29 8.99 -6.51
N LEU A 136 0.80 10.05 -5.89
CA LEU A 136 1.56 11.29 -5.79
C LEU A 136 2.77 11.14 -4.86
N LYS A 137 3.93 11.53 -5.38
CA LYS A 137 5.14 11.66 -4.58
C LYS A 137 5.03 12.93 -3.75
N LYS A 138 4.92 12.77 -2.43
CA LYS A 138 5.06 13.88 -1.49
C LYS A 138 6.49 14.40 -1.48
N MET A 139 6.63 15.73 -1.42
CA MET A 139 7.90 16.37 -1.16
C MET A 139 8.26 16.27 0.33
N LYS A 140 9.56 16.30 0.62
CA LYS A 140 10.05 16.36 2.00
C LYS A 140 9.56 17.66 2.64
N SER A 141 8.94 17.55 3.81
CA SER A 141 8.60 18.69 4.65
C SER A 141 9.68 18.84 5.72
N GLU A 142 10.14 20.06 5.98
CA GLU A 142 11.09 20.33 7.08
C GLU A 142 10.44 20.05 8.44
N LYS A 143 9.16 20.41 8.61
CA LYS A 143 8.40 20.19 9.85
C LYS A 143 8.11 18.71 10.12
N ARG A 144 7.99 17.90 9.06
CA ARG A 144 7.66 16.47 9.13
C ARG A 144 8.49 15.67 8.12
N PRO A 145 9.77 15.42 8.44
CA PRO A 145 10.74 14.90 7.48
C PRO A 145 10.44 13.49 7.02
N ASP A 146 9.64 12.70 7.76
CA ASP A 146 9.41 11.29 7.44
C ASP A 146 8.02 10.99 6.83
N GLU A 147 7.10 11.95 6.80
CA GLU A 147 5.74 11.75 6.27
C GLU A 147 5.69 11.40 4.78
N HIS A 148 6.75 11.72 4.03
CA HIS A 148 6.83 11.41 2.60
C HIS A 148 7.40 10.01 2.32
N LYS A 149 7.90 9.34 3.36
CA LYS A 149 8.58 8.04 3.26
C LYS A 149 7.59 6.89 3.43
N PHE A 150 8.06 5.73 3.00
CA PHE A 150 7.42 4.43 3.21
C PHE A 150 8.44 3.53 3.90
N PHE A 151 8.07 2.98 5.05
CA PHE A 151 8.91 2.10 5.85
C PHE A 151 8.48 0.66 5.64
N TRP A 152 9.44 -0.26 5.79
CA TRP A 152 9.19 -1.70 5.78
C TRP A 152 8.94 -2.16 7.22
N PHE A 153 7.96 -3.03 7.37
CA PHE A 153 7.58 -3.70 8.60
C PHE A 153 7.70 -5.20 8.31
N GLU A 154 8.56 -5.86 9.06
CA GLU A 154 8.84 -7.28 8.92
C GLU A 154 7.97 -8.07 9.92
N CYS A 155 7.75 -9.36 9.64
CA CYS A 155 7.17 -10.24 10.64
C CYS A 155 8.09 -10.30 11.86
N SER A 156 7.52 -10.10 13.05
CA SER A 156 8.18 -10.36 14.31
C SER A 156 8.68 -11.80 14.31
N LYS A 157 9.99 -12.00 14.41
CA LYS A 157 10.56 -13.33 14.67
C LYS A 157 10.16 -13.69 16.10
N ASP A 158 9.66 -14.90 16.32
CA ASP A 158 9.39 -15.40 17.67
C ASP A 158 10.62 -15.17 18.56
N ASN A 159 10.46 -14.34 19.59
CA ASN A 159 11.45 -14.15 20.65
C ASN A 159 11.46 -15.36 21.61
N SER A 160 11.30 -16.59 21.11
CA SER A 160 11.27 -17.81 21.93
C SER A 160 12.66 -18.37 22.25
N VAL A 161 13.76 -17.68 21.89
CA VAL A 161 15.13 -18.09 22.25
C VAL A 161 15.92 -16.92 22.84
N ARG A 162 15.43 -16.35 23.94
CA ARG A 162 16.23 -15.58 24.90
C ARG A 162 15.66 -15.78 26.29
N ASN A 163 15.89 -16.96 26.86
CA ASN A 163 16.05 -17.22 28.30
C ASN A 163 16.25 -18.74 28.49
N SER A 164 17.48 -19.18 28.21
CA SER A 164 18.05 -20.43 28.70
C SER A 164 19.45 -20.12 29.22
#